data_AF-X1LJT0-F1
#
_entry.id   AF-X1LJT0-F1
#
_cell.length_a   1.000
_cell.length_b   1.000
_cell.length_c   1.000
_cell.angle_alpha   90.00
_cell.angle_beta   90.00
_cell.angle_gamma   90.00
#
_symmetry.space_group_name_H-M   'P 1'
#
loop_
_entity.id
_entity.type
_entity.pdbx_description
1 polymer ?
#
loop_
_entity_poly.entity_id
_entity_poly.type
_entity_poly.pdbx_seq_one_letter_code
_entity_poly.pdbx_strand_id
1 'polypeptide(L)'
;VGGMINFEGKGFQIDYGIPVEKGNYSQYRYLPFVNGGAMLVDRKIFLGAGGFDEDFFAYYEDVDFGWRLWVLGYKVVFAPESVVYHHHHGTSKIFSEDKLRFLKERNSLYSVFKNYDDKNLAKVFSGTLANIFNRIFVDFKFDYKSYYDLSTDSSKDAETGDQKISKEPLSSLMAARNFFDDLPKLIEKRERIQSRRKRDDKALFTYFKGQFLAVSPDRQYQKNQIDMLKSLGIYKVFEKEIKRTLLIISSEVISKEMAGPAIRVWNFAKVLAEHMNVILAAPNK
;
A
#
# COMPACT_ATOMS: atom_id res chain seq x y z
N VAL A 1 -16.02 -7.62 -5.11
CA VAL A 1 -16.66 -6.74 -4.10
C VAL A 1 -15.72 -5.65 -3.54
N GLY A 2 -14.55 -5.46 -4.14
CA GLY A 2 -13.61 -4.40 -3.77
C GLY A 2 -12.17 -4.90 -3.72
N GLY A 3 -11.24 -3.96 -3.53
CA GLY A 3 -9.83 -4.22 -3.40
C GLY A 3 -9.30 -4.03 -1.98
N MET A 4 -8.21 -4.71 -1.65
CA MET A 4 -7.31 -4.43 -0.52
C MET A 4 -5.93 -4.12 -1.09
N ILE A 5 -5.16 -3.27 -0.43
CA ILE A 5 -3.77 -2.99 -0.82
C ILE A 5 -2.87 -3.37 0.37
N ASN A 6 -1.80 -4.11 0.12
CA ASN A 6 -0.76 -4.33 1.15
C ASN A 6 0.27 -3.18 1.18
N PHE A 7 1.22 -3.22 2.11
CA PHE A 7 2.26 -2.20 2.20
C PHE A 7 3.14 -2.07 0.94
N GLU A 8 3.28 -3.14 0.18
CA GLU A 8 4.06 -3.20 -1.06
C GLU A 8 3.31 -2.63 -2.26
N GLY A 9 2.08 -2.15 -2.06
CA GLY A 9 1.19 -1.70 -3.12
C GLY A 9 0.51 -2.83 -3.88
N LYS A 10 0.55 -4.07 -3.37
CA LYS A 10 -0.07 -5.25 -4.00
C LYS A 10 -1.58 -5.21 -3.81
N GLY A 11 -2.32 -5.35 -4.90
CA GLY A 11 -3.77 -5.36 -4.93
C GLY A 11 -4.31 -6.76 -4.74
N PHE A 12 -5.25 -6.92 -3.81
CA PHE A 12 -5.97 -8.17 -3.55
C PHE A 12 -7.45 -7.94 -3.73
N GLN A 13 -8.16 -8.93 -4.29
CA GLN A 13 -9.61 -8.87 -4.42
C GLN A 13 -10.26 -9.46 -3.17
N ILE A 14 -11.15 -8.68 -2.55
CA ILE A 14 -11.96 -9.14 -1.43
C ILE A 14 -12.91 -10.23 -1.94
N ASP A 15 -13.00 -11.34 -1.21
CA ASP A 15 -13.87 -12.50 -1.46
C ASP A 15 -13.67 -13.16 -2.83
N TYR A 16 -12.46 -13.07 -3.39
CA TYR A 16 -12.14 -13.75 -4.65
C TYR A 16 -12.37 -15.26 -4.54
N GLY A 17 -13.12 -15.81 -5.51
CA GLY A 17 -13.46 -17.23 -5.55
C GLY A 17 -14.59 -17.65 -4.60
N ILE A 18 -15.18 -16.73 -3.85
CA ILE A 18 -16.33 -17.01 -2.98
C ILE A 18 -17.64 -16.76 -3.76
N PRO A 19 -18.61 -17.70 -3.72
CA PRO A 19 -19.94 -17.49 -4.31
C PRO A 19 -20.65 -16.26 -3.73
N VAL A 20 -21.34 -15.50 -4.57
CA VAL A 20 -21.96 -14.22 -4.20
C VAL A 20 -23.00 -14.41 -3.09
N GLU A 21 -23.71 -15.54 -3.08
CA GLU A 21 -24.77 -15.87 -2.14
C GLU A 21 -24.26 -16.03 -0.70
N LYS A 22 -22.95 -16.24 -0.52
CA LYS A 22 -22.32 -16.39 0.81
C LYS A 22 -21.85 -15.07 1.41
N GLY A 23 -21.89 -13.98 0.65
CA GLY A 23 -21.39 -12.68 1.08
C GLY A 23 -22.50 -11.69 1.43
N ASN A 24 -22.22 -10.77 2.36
CA ASN A 24 -23.11 -9.64 2.65
C ASN A 24 -22.57 -8.38 1.96
N TYR A 25 -23.15 -8.04 0.81
CA TYR A 25 -22.71 -6.93 -0.04
C TYR A 25 -23.69 -5.77 -0.09
N SER A 26 -24.50 -5.57 0.94
CA SER A 26 -25.56 -4.55 0.97
C SER A 26 -25.10 -3.14 1.35
N GLN A 27 -23.86 -2.97 1.84
CA GLN A 27 -23.41 -1.71 2.42
C GLN A 27 -22.42 -0.95 1.54
N TYR A 28 -22.69 0.35 1.37
CA TYR A 28 -21.72 1.31 0.86
C TYR A 28 -20.49 1.35 1.78
N ARG A 29 -19.31 1.27 1.18
CA ARG A 29 -18.05 1.33 1.93
C ARG A 29 -16.93 1.97 1.13
N TYR A 30 -16.02 2.60 1.84
CA TYR A 30 -14.79 3.09 1.24
C TYR A 30 -13.83 1.94 0.96
N LEU A 31 -13.18 2.00 -0.19
CA LEU A 31 -12.19 1.04 -0.66
C LEU A 31 -10.92 1.79 -1.09
N PRO A 32 -9.75 1.15 -1.06
CA PRO A 32 -8.52 1.78 -1.53
C PRO A 32 -8.51 1.91 -3.05
N PHE A 33 -9.11 0.96 -3.77
CA PHE A 33 -9.38 0.98 -5.20
C PHE A 33 -10.60 0.12 -5.55
N VAL A 34 -11.09 0.25 -6.78
CA VAL A 34 -12.12 -0.62 -7.37
C VAL A 34 -11.64 -1.12 -8.72
N ASN A 35 -12.21 -2.23 -9.20
CA ASN A 35 -11.83 -2.80 -10.49
C ASN A 35 -12.16 -1.83 -11.63
N GLY A 36 -11.21 -1.59 -12.53
CA GLY A 36 -11.38 -0.69 -13.68
C GLY A 36 -12.55 -1.05 -14.61
N GLY A 37 -12.87 -2.35 -14.75
CA GLY A 37 -13.97 -2.83 -15.59
C GLY A 37 -15.38 -2.59 -15.02
N ALA A 38 -15.47 -2.13 -13.77
CA ALA A 38 -16.74 -1.80 -13.11
C ALA A 38 -16.59 -0.50 -12.30
N MET A 39 -16.01 0.53 -12.93
CA MET A 39 -15.74 1.84 -12.31
C MET A 39 -16.54 2.94 -13.00
N LEU A 40 -17.13 3.84 -12.21
CA LEU A 40 -17.67 5.11 -12.67
C LEU A 40 -16.93 6.25 -11.98
N VAL A 41 -16.50 7.24 -12.75
CA VAL A 41 -15.76 8.40 -12.24
C VAL A 41 -16.15 9.65 -13.01
N ASP A 42 -16.29 10.78 -12.32
CA ASP A 42 -16.51 12.07 -12.96
C ASP A 42 -15.36 12.41 -13.91
N ARG A 43 -15.69 12.87 -15.13
CA ARG A 43 -14.70 13.16 -16.17
C ARG A 43 -13.66 14.20 -15.73
N LYS A 44 -14.08 15.25 -15.01
CA LYS A 44 -13.16 16.30 -14.54
C LYS A 44 -12.24 15.74 -13.47
N ILE A 45 -12.72 14.87 -12.58
CA ILE A 45 -11.89 14.17 -11.60
C ILE A 45 -10.90 13.23 -12.29
N PHE A 46 -11.34 12.43 -13.27
CA PHE A 46 -10.47 11.49 -13.99
C PHE A 46 -9.34 12.21 -14.73
N LEU A 47 -9.68 13.20 -15.57
CA LEU A 47 -8.70 13.99 -16.30
C LEU A 47 -7.83 14.83 -15.35
N GLY A 48 -8.44 15.42 -14.32
CA GLY A 48 -7.73 16.18 -13.30
C GLY A 48 -6.74 15.35 -12.50
N ALA A 49 -7.03 14.07 -12.25
CA ALA A 49 -6.09 13.15 -11.61
C ALA A 49 -4.97 12.69 -12.55
N GLY A 50 -5.10 12.92 -13.87
CA GLY A 50 -4.17 12.50 -14.91
C GLY A 50 -4.48 11.12 -15.50
N GLY A 51 -5.75 10.69 -15.45
CA GLY A 51 -6.23 9.42 -16.01
C GLY A 51 -5.57 8.17 -15.42
N PHE A 52 -5.75 7.03 -16.09
CA PHE A 52 -4.92 5.85 -15.86
C PHE A 52 -3.48 6.14 -16.28
N ASP A 53 -2.52 5.58 -15.55
CA ASP A 53 -1.12 5.72 -15.92
C ASP A 53 -0.77 4.77 -17.06
N GLU A 54 -0.48 5.32 -18.24
CA GLU A 54 -0.20 4.57 -19.47
C GLU A 54 1.01 3.63 -19.37
N ASP A 55 1.90 3.86 -18.40
CA ASP A 55 3.09 3.01 -18.20
C ASP A 55 2.76 1.63 -17.65
N PHE A 56 1.57 1.48 -17.05
CA PHE A 56 1.18 0.24 -16.41
C PHE A 56 0.90 -0.84 -17.47
N PHE A 57 0.51 -0.45 -18.70
CA PHE A 57 0.09 -1.30 -19.82
C PHE A 57 -1.07 -2.26 -19.49
N ALA A 58 -0.88 -3.15 -18.51
CA ALA A 58 -1.90 -4.01 -17.93
C ALA A 58 -1.62 -4.30 -16.44
N TYR A 59 -2.69 -4.50 -15.67
CA TYR A 59 -2.72 -4.71 -14.22
C TYR A 59 -2.27 -3.52 -13.40
N TYR A 60 -2.90 -3.33 -12.24
CA TYR A 60 -2.57 -2.30 -11.25
C TYR A 60 -2.84 -0.86 -11.69
N GLU A 61 -3.29 -0.60 -12.92
CA GLU A 61 -3.69 0.74 -13.34
C GLU A 61 -4.86 1.25 -12.50
N ASP A 62 -5.78 0.35 -12.14
CA ASP A 62 -6.92 0.62 -11.27
C ASP A 62 -6.51 0.76 -9.79
N VAL A 63 -5.55 -0.04 -9.33
CA VAL A 63 -4.92 0.07 -7.99
C VAL A 63 -4.24 1.43 -7.82
N ASP A 64 -3.36 1.82 -8.74
CA ASP A 64 -2.68 3.12 -8.72
C ASP A 64 -3.67 4.27 -8.80
N PHE A 65 -4.64 4.19 -9.72
CA PHE A 65 -5.63 5.25 -9.89
C PHE A 65 -6.47 5.42 -8.63
N GLY A 66 -6.96 4.33 -8.03
CA GLY A 66 -7.72 4.37 -6.78
C GLY A 66 -6.91 4.99 -5.63
N TRP A 67 -5.66 4.57 -5.45
CA TRP A 67 -4.77 5.15 -4.45
C TRP A 67 -4.54 6.64 -4.69
N ARG A 68 -4.20 7.02 -5.93
CA ARG A 68 -3.97 8.41 -6.32
C ARG A 68 -5.20 9.30 -6.09
N LEU A 69 -6.42 8.79 -6.33
CA LEU A 69 -7.65 9.50 -5.99
C LEU A 69 -7.72 9.83 -4.49
N TRP A 70 -7.35 8.89 -3.63
CA TRP A 70 -7.28 9.15 -2.19
C TRP A 70 -6.24 10.21 -1.82
N VAL A 71 -5.04 10.12 -2.40
CA VAL A 71 -3.95 11.11 -2.21
C VAL A 71 -4.42 12.51 -2.59
N LEU A 72 -5.17 12.63 -3.69
CA LEU A 72 -5.73 13.89 -4.21
C LEU A 72 -6.98 14.37 -3.46
N GLY A 73 -7.43 13.65 -2.41
CA GLY A 73 -8.57 14.05 -1.57
C GLY A 73 -9.93 13.52 -2.02
N TYR A 74 -10.00 12.72 -3.08
CA TYR A 74 -11.24 12.06 -3.53
C TYR A 74 -11.48 10.75 -2.80
N LYS A 75 -12.69 10.21 -2.86
CA LYS A 75 -13.04 8.95 -2.19
C LYS A 75 -13.38 7.91 -3.23
N VAL A 76 -12.97 6.68 -2.98
CA VAL A 76 -13.37 5.51 -3.77
C VAL A 76 -14.37 4.71 -2.96
N VAL A 77 -15.53 4.42 -3.56
CA VAL A 77 -16.70 3.87 -2.88
C VAL A 77 -17.17 2.61 -3.59
N PHE A 78 -17.45 1.56 -2.82
CA PHE A 78 -18.20 0.40 -3.28
C PHE A 78 -19.68 0.74 -3.34
N ALA A 79 -20.30 0.58 -4.51
CA ALA A 79 -21.73 0.77 -4.73
C ALA A 79 -22.43 -0.61 -4.76
N PRO A 80 -23.09 -1.04 -3.67
CA PRO A 80 -23.62 -2.39 -3.53
C PRO A 80 -24.75 -2.73 -4.52
N GLU A 81 -25.52 -1.73 -4.92
CA GLU A 81 -26.67 -1.86 -5.83
C GLU A 81 -26.27 -1.89 -7.31
N SER A 82 -25.04 -1.50 -7.64
CA SER A 82 -24.53 -1.49 -9.01
C SER A 82 -23.78 -2.78 -9.31
N VAL A 83 -24.45 -3.71 -9.98
CA VAL A 83 -23.92 -5.05 -10.27
C VAL A 83 -23.48 -5.14 -11.73
N VAL A 84 -22.21 -5.51 -11.94
CA VAL A 84 -21.64 -5.78 -13.26
C VAL A 84 -21.15 -7.22 -13.31
N TYR A 85 -21.58 -7.97 -14.32
CA TYR A 85 -21.09 -9.32 -14.60
C TYR A 85 -19.88 -9.22 -15.51
N HIS A 86 -18.72 -9.65 -15.01
CA HIS A 86 -17.46 -9.57 -15.74
C HIS A 86 -16.92 -10.98 -16.03
N HIS A 87 -16.64 -11.26 -17.30
CA HIS A 87 -15.98 -12.49 -17.71
C HIS A 87 -14.47 -12.38 -17.44
N HIS A 88 -14.01 -12.90 -16.30
CA HIS A 88 -12.63 -12.76 -15.86
C HIS A 88 -11.59 -13.36 -16.83
N HIS A 89 -10.35 -12.86 -16.73
CA HIS A 89 -9.13 -13.42 -17.36
C HIS A 89 -9.01 -13.29 -18.88
N GLY A 90 -9.73 -12.37 -19.55
CA GLY A 90 -9.52 -12.12 -20.98
C GLY A 90 -8.04 -11.84 -21.31
N THR A 91 -7.45 -10.84 -20.66
CA THR A 91 -6.04 -10.45 -20.85
C THR A 91 -5.05 -11.41 -20.16
N SER A 92 -5.42 -11.98 -19.00
CA SER A 92 -4.53 -12.87 -18.23
C SER A 92 -4.18 -14.16 -18.97
N LYS A 93 -5.05 -14.66 -19.85
CA LYS A 93 -4.79 -15.87 -20.64
C LYS A 93 -3.75 -15.66 -21.75
N ILE A 94 -3.43 -14.41 -22.08
CA ILE A 94 -2.48 -14.06 -23.14
C ILE A 94 -1.03 -14.13 -22.62
N PHE A 95 -0.82 -13.87 -21.33
CA PHE A 95 0.51 -13.80 -20.74
C PHE A 95 0.85 -15.07 -19.95
N SER A 96 2.09 -15.52 -20.08
CA SER A 96 2.66 -16.55 -19.21
C SER A 96 2.84 -16.03 -17.78
N GLU A 97 2.91 -16.95 -16.80
CA GLU A 97 2.97 -16.59 -15.38
C GLU A 97 4.18 -15.70 -15.03
N ASP A 98 5.31 -15.91 -15.69
CA ASP A 98 6.53 -15.10 -15.55
C ASP A 98 6.30 -13.65 -16.01
N LYS A 99 5.66 -13.46 -17.17
CA LYS A 99 5.30 -12.11 -17.68
C LYS A 99 4.29 -11.41 -16.76
N LEU A 100 3.30 -12.15 -16.28
CA LEU A 100 2.33 -11.62 -15.30
C LEU A 100 3.04 -11.21 -14.01
N ARG A 101 3.96 -12.03 -13.51
CA ARG A 101 4.75 -11.71 -12.32
C ARG A 101 5.57 -10.43 -12.56
N PHE A 102 6.29 -10.33 -13.67
CA PHE A 102 7.03 -9.11 -14.03
C PHE A 102 6.15 -7.85 -13.96
N LEU A 103 4.98 -7.86 -14.62
CA LEU A 103 4.06 -6.72 -14.62
C LEU A 103 3.56 -6.38 -13.22
N LYS A 104 3.12 -7.38 -12.44
CA LYS A 104 2.61 -7.19 -11.08
C LYS A 104 3.69 -6.70 -10.11
N GLU A 105 4.94 -7.08 -10.31
CA GLU A 105 6.07 -6.58 -9.50
C GLU A 105 6.41 -5.14 -9.83
N ARG A 106 6.63 -4.86 -11.12
CA ARG A 106 6.99 -3.54 -11.62
C ARG A 106 5.91 -2.51 -11.27
N ASN A 107 4.65 -2.80 -11.58
CA ASN A 107 3.55 -1.85 -11.39
C ASN A 107 3.27 -1.57 -9.90
N SER A 108 3.55 -2.55 -9.03
CA SER A 108 3.50 -2.36 -7.57
C SER A 108 4.58 -1.38 -7.11
N LEU A 109 5.82 -1.54 -7.58
CA LEU A 109 6.92 -0.61 -7.29
C LEU A 109 6.59 0.81 -7.75
N TYR A 110 6.03 0.96 -8.95
CA TYR A 110 5.58 2.26 -9.46
C TYR A 110 4.53 2.89 -8.54
N SER A 111 3.55 2.09 -8.10
CA SER A 111 2.48 2.55 -7.21
C SER A 111 3.02 3.01 -5.86
N VAL A 112 3.89 2.22 -5.23
CA VAL A 112 4.55 2.55 -3.96
C VAL A 112 5.35 3.85 -4.11
N PHE A 113 6.20 3.92 -5.13
CA PHE A 113 7.08 5.05 -5.34
C PHE A 113 6.33 6.33 -5.67
N LYS A 114 5.22 6.28 -6.42
CA LYS A 114 4.44 7.48 -6.75
C LYS A 114 3.56 7.97 -5.60
N ASN A 115 2.98 7.06 -4.81
CA ASN A 115 1.83 7.39 -3.96
C ASN A 115 2.10 7.46 -2.44
N TYR A 116 3.15 6.86 -1.90
CA TYR A 116 3.52 7.09 -0.49
C TYR A 116 4.05 8.51 -0.29
N ASP A 117 3.81 9.12 0.88
CA ASP A 117 4.44 10.39 1.24
C ASP A 117 5.95 10.23 1.49
N ASP A 118 6.71 11.32 1.48
CA ASP A 118 8.17 11.26 1.63
C ASP A 118 8.61 10.65 2.97
N LYS A 119 7.81 10.86 4.03
CA LYS A 119 8.11 10.35 5.37
C LYS A 119 8.05 8.83 5.43
N ASN A 120 7.10 8.23 4.73
CA ASN A 120 6.87 6.78 4.77
C ASN A 120 7.58 6.04 3.63
N LEU A 121 7.81 6.71 2.50
CA LEU A 121 8.34 6.07 1.29
C LEU A 121 9.62 5.31 1.56
N ALA A 122 10.63 5.92 2.20
CA ALA A 122 11.93 5.26 2.41
C ALA A 122 11.80 3.92 3.17
N LYS A 123 10.94 3.86 4.20
CA LYS A 123 10.72 2.64 4.99
C LYS A 123 9.92 1.60 4.22
N VAL A 124 8.84 2.01 3.57
CA VAL A 124 7.96 1.09 2.86
C VAL A 124 8.63 0.56 1.59
N PHE A 125 9.37 1.41 0.88
CA PHE A 125 10.09 1.06 -0.34
C PHE A 125 11.24 0.09 -0.06
N SER A 126 12.03 0.34 1.00
CA SER A 126 13.07 -0.62 1.42
C SER A 126 12.48 -1.97 1.83
N GLY A 127 11.37 -1.99 2.56
CA GLY A 127 10.64 -3.22 2.86
C GLY A 127 10.11 -3.93 1.61
N THR A 128 9.62 -3.17 0.63
CA THR A 128 9.11 -3.72 -0.65
C THR A 128 10.24 -4.38 -1.44
N LEU A 129 11.39 -3.71 -1.60
CA LEU A 129 12.56 -4.28 -2.26
C LEU A 129 13.08 -5.53 -1.52
N ALA A 130 13.18 -5.47 -0.20
CA ALA A 130 13.60 -6.60 0.62
C ALA A 130 12.66 -7.81 0.46
N ASN A 131 11.34 -7.58 0.37
CA ASN A 131 10.39 -8.65 0.11
C ASN A 131 10.47 -9.22 -1.31
N ILE A 132 10.78 -8.40 -2.32
CA ILE A 132 11.06 -8.89 -3.68
C ILE A 132 12.26 -9.84 -3.65
N PHE A 133 13.35 -9.46 -2.97
CA PHE A 133 14.51 -10.34 -2.80
C PHE A 133 14.19 -11.59 -2.00
N ASN A 134 13.44 -11.48 -0.89
CA ASN A 134 12.97 -12.61 -0.11
C ASN A 134 12.21 -13.62 -1.00
N ARG A 135 11.34 -13.14 -1.89
CA ARG A 135 10.64 -14.03 -2.84
C ARG A 135 11.58 -14.63 -3.88
N ILE A 136 12.51 -13.84 -4.43
CA ILE A 136 13.55 -14.34 -5.35
C ILE A 136 14.31 -15.49 -4.69
N PHE A 137 14.75 -15.35 -3.44
CA PHE A 137 15.52 -16.39 -2.74
C PHE A 137 14.70 -17.62 -2.38
N VAL A 138 13.41 -17.48 -2.09
CA VAL A 138 12.51 -18.62 -1.86
C VAL A 138 12.28 -19.40 -3.16
N ASP A 139 12.13 -18.69 -4.28
CA ASP A 139 11.92 -19.32 -5.59
C ASP A 139 13.25 -19.86 -6.19
N PHE A 140 14.38 -19.28 -5.80
CA PHE A 140 15.71 -19.66 -6.25
C PHE A 140 16.28 -20.79 -5.38
N LYS A 141 16.13 -22.02 -5.86
CA LYS A 141 16.56 -23.25 -5.16
C LYS A 141 18.05 -23.53 -5.30
N PHE A 142 18.89 -22.59 -4.86
CA PHE A 142 20.34 -22.71 -4.87
C PHE A 142 20.90 -22.87 -3.46
N ASP A 143 21.69 -23.92 -3.23
CA ASP A 143 22.36 -24.14 -1.95
C ASP A 143 23.63 -23.30 -1.84
N TYR A 144 23.43 -22.00 -1.58
CA TYR A 144 24.52 -21.05 -1.43
C TYR A 144 25.41 -21.34 -0.22
N LYS A 145 24.91 -22.06 0.80
CA LYS A 145 25.69 -22.34 2.01
C LYS A 145 26.78 -23.35 1.74
N SER A 146 26.46 -24.42 1.02
CA SER A 146 27.48 -25.38 0.59
C SER A 146 28.41 -24.77 -0.45
N TYR A 147 27.90 -23.96 -1.37
CA TYR A 147 28.72 -23.37 -2.43
C TYR A 147 29.71 -22.32 -1.90
N TYR A 148 29.28 -21.45 -0.98
CA TYR A 148 30.11 -20.42 -0.36
C TYR A 148 30.66 -20.85 1.01
N ASP A 149 30.90 -22.14 1.22
CA ASP A 149 31.55 -22.63 2.44
C ASP A 149 33.05 -22.34 2.41
N LEU A 150 33.40 -21.16 2.94
CA LEU A 150 34.78 -20.67 3.02
C LEU A 150 35.65 -21.43 4.05
N SER A 151 35.06 -22.36 4.82
CA SER A 151 35.82 -23.20 5.75
C SER A 151 36.55 -24.35 5.06
N THR A 152 36.22 -24.62 3.80
CA THR A 152 36.87 -25.64 2.97
C THR A 152 37.99 -25.04 2.12
N ASP A 153 39.09 -25.78 1.98
CA ASP A 153 40.26 -25.39 1.20
C ASP A 153 39.93 -25.43 -0.31
N SER A 154 39.34 -24.36 -0.81
CA SER A 154 38.69 -24.27 -2.13
C SER A 154 39.62 -23.62 -3.15
N SER A 155 40.75 -24.27 -3.41
CA SER A 155 41.58 -24.02 -4.60
C SER A 155 41.03 -24.70 -5.88
N LYS A 156 39.89 -25.39 -5.76
CA LYS A 156 39.14 -25.95 -6.88
C LYS A 156 37.82 -25.21 -6.97
N ASP A 157 37.63 -24.46 -8.05
CA ASP A 157 36.31 -23.93 -8.41
C ASP A 157 35.32 -25.08 -8.36
N ALA A 158 34.29 -24.98 -7.52
CA ALA A 158 33.21 -25.95 -7.55
C ALA A 158 32.62 -25.91 -8.97
N GLU A 159 32.66 -27.02 -9.69
CA GLU A 159 32.04 -27.17 -11.02
C GLU A 159 30.54 -26.88 -10.89
N THR A 160 30.19 -25.61 -11.04
CA THR A 160 28.83 -25.17 -11.24
C THR A 160 28.57 -25.33 -12.72
N GLY A 161 28.17 -26.54 -13.13
CA GLY A 161 27.55 -26.70 -14.43
C GLY A 161 26.45 -25.65 -14.62
N ASP A 162 26.06 -25.38 -15.88
CA ASP A 162 25.15 -24.29 -16.24
C ASP A 162 23.94 -24.19 -15.29
N GLN A 163 23.96 -23.20 -14.40
CA GLN A 163 22.86 -22.95 -13.49
C GLN A 163 21.73 -22.24 -14.22
N LYS A 164 20.73 -23.02 -14.62
CA LYS A 164 19.54 -22.48 -15.25
C LYS A 164 18.61 -21.85 -14.20
N ILE A 165 18.58 -20.53 -14.16
CA ILE A 165 17.64 -19.77 -13.33
C ILE A 165 16.23 -19.93 -13.90
N SER A 166 15.26 -20.25 -13.04
CA SER A 166 13.84 -20.28 -13.41
C SER A 166 13.33 -18.89 -13.79
N LYS A 167 12.20 -18.83 -14.51
CA LYS A 167 11.70 -17.56 -15.05
C LYS A 167 11.13 -16.65 -13.97
N GLU A 168 10.64 -17.21 -12.87
CA GLU A 168 9.93 -16.49 -11.81
C GLU A 168 10.85 -15.59 -10.96
N PRO A 169 12.01 -16.07 -10.44
CA PRO A 169 13.03 -15.22 -9.83
C PRO A 169 13.51 -14.14 -10.81
N LEU A 170 13.80 -14.51 -12.06
CA LEU A 170 14.28 -13.58 -13.08
C LEU A 170 13.25 -12.48 -13.34
N SER A 171 11.96 -12.81 -13.40
CA SER A 171 10.88 -11.83 -13.60
C SER A 171 10.80 -10.81 -12.47
N SER A 172 10.95 -11.26 -11.23
CA SER A 172 10.97 -10.36 -10.07
C SER A 172 12.21 -9.45 -10.08
N LEU A 173 13.37 -10.00 -10.45
CA LEU A 173 14.62 -9.25 -10.57
C LEU A 173 14.55 -8.22 -11.70
N MET A 174 14.02 -8.60 -12.86
CA MET A 174 13.87 -7.70 -14.01
C MET A 174 12.83 -6.62 -13.75
N ALA A 175 11.79 -6.89 -12.95
CA ALA A 175 10.85 -5.87 -12.52
C ALA A 175 11.52 -4.80 -11.64
N ALA A 176 12.39 -5.21 -10.72
CA ALA A 176 13.19 -4.28 -9.92
C ALA A 176 14.18 -3.49 -10.79
N ARG A 177 14.85 -4.13 -11.77
CA ARG A 177 15.71 -3.45 -12.74
C ARG A 177 14.93 -2.39 -13.53
N ASN A 178 13.78 -2.76 -14.09
CA ASN A 178 13.00 -1.85 -14.92
C ASN A 178 12.46 -0.64 -14.14
N PHE A 179 12.21 -0.77 -12.83
CA PHE A 179 11.95 0.39 -11.98
C PHE A 179 13.08 1.43 -12.03
N PHE A 180 14.35 0.99 -12.03
CA PHE A 180 15.48 1.91 -12.13
C PHE A 180 15.64 2.50 -13.52
N ASP A 181 15.37 1.72 -14.57
CA ASP A 181 15.38 2.21 -15.95
C ASP A 181 14.36 3.36 -16.14
N ASP A 182 13.19 3.25 -15.51
CA ASP A 182 12.11 4.25 -15.61
C ASP A 182 12.12 5.31 -14.48
N LEU A 183 13.12 5.28 -13.59
CA LEU A 183 13.16 6.14 -12.40
C LEU A 183 13.05 7.64 -12.68
N PRO A 184 13.75 8.23 -13.68
CA PRO A 184 13.63 9.66 -13.98
C PRO A 184 12.19 10.08 -14.26
N LYS A 185 11.47 9.30 -15.06
CA LYS A 185 10.06 9.53 -15.39
C LYS A 185 9.13 9.33 -14.19
N LEU A 186 9.43 8.36 -13.33
CA LEU A 186 8.69 8.13 -12.10
C LEU A 186 8.84 9.29 -11.11
N ILE A 187 10.01 9.94 -11.06
CA ILE A 187 10.24 11.13 -10.23
C ILE A 187 9.32 12.27 -10.66
N GLU A 188 9.26 12.60 -11.96
CA GLU A 188 8.37 13.66 -12.47
C GLU A 188 6.90 13.38 -12.12
N LYS A 189 6.47 12.12 -12.29
CA LYS A 189 5.10 11.70 -11.94
C LYS A 189 4.84 11.82 -10.44
N ARG A 190 5.80 11.41 -9.62
CA ARG A 190 5.73 11.54 -8.16
C ARG A 190 5.59 13.00 -7.76
N GLU A 191 6.45 13.89 -8.25
CA GLU A 191 6.42 15.32 -7.93
C GLU A 191 5.05 15.94 -8.24
N ARG A 192 4.48 15.61 -9.40
CA ARG A 192 3.12 16.05 -9.78
C ARG A 192 2.03 15.54 -8.84
N ILE A 193 2.15 14.30 -8.35
CA ILE A 193 1.19 13.70 -7.42
C ILE A 193 1.34 14.33 -6.03
N GLN A 194 2.57 14.41 -5.51
CA GLN A 194 2.86 14.86 -4.16
C GLN A 194 2.60 16.36 -3.99
N SER A 195 2.90 17.20 -4.99
CA SER A 195 2.57 18.64 -4.98
C SER A 195 1.07 18.93 -4.87
N ARG A 196 0.22 17.95 -5.21
CA ARG A 196 -1.24 18.04 -5.18
C ARG A 196 -1.86 17.19 -4.08
N ARG A 197 -1.04 16.57 -3.23
CA ARG A 197 -1.49 15.74 -2.11
C ARG A 197 -2.39 16.57 -1.19
N LYS A 198 -3.56 16.02 -0.88
CA LYS A 198 -4.52 16.57 0.08
C LYS A 198 -4.72 15.71 1.32
N ARG A 199 -4.17 14.50 1.34
CA ARG A 199 -4.26 13.57 2.48
C ARG A 199 -2.91 12.96 2.80
N ASP A 200 -2.61 12.81 4.09
CA ASP A 200 -1.49 12.01 4.56
C ASP A 200 -1.75 10.52 4.35
N ASP A 201 -0.70 9.69 4.42
CA ASP A 201 -0.90 8.25 4.21
C ASP A 201 -1.68 7.59 5.35
N LYS A 202 -1.60 8.12 6.58
CA LYS A 202 -2.34 7.58 7.73
C LYS A 202 -3.86 7.63 7.53
N ALA A 203 -4.38 8.68 6.90
CA ALA A 203 -5.78 8.76 6.51
C ALA A 203 -6.16 7.66 5.51
N LEU A 204 -5.24 7.28 4.62
CA LEU A 204 -5.43 6.29 3.57
C LEU A 204 -5.37 4.85 4.11
N PHE A 205 -4.47 4.56 5.05
CA PHE A 205 -4.26 3.20 5.58
C PHE A 205 -5.51 2.59 6.22
N THR A 206 -6.45 3.42 6.67
CA THR A 206 -7.79 2.98 7.12
C THR A 206 -8.49 2.08 6.09
N TYR A 207 -8.24 2.31 4.80
CA TYR A 207 -8.95 1.67 3.70
C TYR A 207 -8.16 0.53 3.07
N PHE A 208 -6.87 0.35 3.40
CA PHE A 208 -6.03 -0.69 2.79
C PHE A 208 -6.51 -2.10 3.16
N LYS A 209 -7.08 -2.28 4.37
CA LYS A 209 -7.78 -3.49 4.85
C LYS A 209 -7.05 -4.83 4.58
N GLY A 210 -5.73 -4.81 4.49
CA GLY A 210 -4.90 -5.94 4.11
C GLY A 210 -3.42 -5.57 4.07
N GLN A 211 -3.03 -4.53 4.83
CA GLN A 211 -1.71 -3.89 4.75
C GLN A 211 -0.53 -4.85 4.96
N PHE A 212 -0.75 -6.01 5.59
CA PHE A 212 0.28 -7.01 5.87
C PHE A 212 0.04 -8.37 5.20
N LEU A 213 -0.90 -8.46 4.24
CA LEU A 213 -1.09 -9.70 3.47
C LEU A 213 0.19 -10.03 2.70
N ALA A 214 0.63 -11.27 2.86
CA ALA A 214 1.76 -11.82 2.12
C ALA A 214 1.33 -12.22 0.71
N VAL A 215 2.21 -12.00 -0.27
CA VAL A 215 1.97 -12.40 -1.67
C VAL A 215 2.32 -13.85 -1.96
N SER A 216 3.00 -14.54 -1.03
CA SER A 216 3.36 -15.96 -1.14
C SER A 216 2.80 -16.76 0.04
N PRO A 217 2.26 -17.96 -0.21
CA PRO A 217 1.85 -18.89 0.85
C PRO A 217 3.04 -19.60 1.52
N ASP A 218 4.26 -19.44 1.00
CA ASP A 218 5.46 -20.07 1.56
C ASP A 218 5.73 -19.61 3.00
N ARG A 219 5.98 -20.57 3.90
CA ARG A 219 6.13 -20.29 5.34
C ARG A 219 7.42 -19.53 5.64
N GLN A 220 8.51 -19.82 4.93
CA GLN A 220 9.78 -19.14 5.14
C GLN A 220 9.69 -17.70 4.65
N TYR A 221 9.06 -17.47 3.50
CA TYR A 221 8.74 -16.15 2.99
C TYR A 221 7.97 -15.32 4.02
N GLN A 222 6.88 -15.86 4.56
CA GLN A 222 6.02 -15.17 5.52
C GLN A 222 6.76 -14.85 6.82
N LYS A 223 7.56 -15.79 7.33
CA LYS A 223 8.40 -15.56 8.51
C LYS A 223 9.38 -14.41 8.29
N ASN A 224 10.14 -14.46 7.19
CA ASN A 224 11.09 -13.41 6.82
C ASN A 224 10.40 -12.05 6.66
N GLN A 225 9.21 -12.01 6.05
CA GLN A 225 8.43 -10.78 5.92
C GLN A 225 8.06 -10.21 7.31
N ILE A 226 7.58 -11.03 8.24
CA ILE A 226 7.22 -10.57 9.59
C ILE A 226 8.44 -9.99 10.33
N ASP A 227 9.56 -10.71 10.31
CA ASP A 227 10.80 -10.30 10.98
C ASP A 227 11.34 -9.00 10.38
N MET A 228 11.30 -8.87 9.04
CA MET A 228 11.68 -7.66 8.32
C MET A 228 10.75 -6.48 8.63
N LEU A 229 9.43 -6.66 8.57
CA LEU A 229 8.45 -5.61 8.87
C LEU A 229 8.62 -5.06 10.29
N LYS A 230 8.93 -5.94 11.25
CA LYS A 230 9.24 -5.57 12.63
C LYS A 230 10.55 -4.77 12.71
N SER A 231 11.61 -5.26 12.09
CA SER A 231 12.95 -4.68 12.17
C SER A 231 13.04 -3.30 11.50
N LEU A 232 12.37 -3.12 10.35
CA LEU A 232 12.30 -1.84 9.65
C LEU A 232 11.26 -0.87 10.26
N GLY A 233 10.52 -1.31 11.28
CA GLY A 233 9.48 -0.51 11.92
C GLY A 233 8.32 -0.17 10.97
N ILE A 234 8.06 -1.01 9.97
CA ILE A 234 6.98 -0.79 9.00
C ILE A 234 5.62 -0.92 9.68
N TYR A 235 5.46 -1.81 10.66
CA TYR A 235 4.22 -1.88 11.46
C TYR A 235 3.83 -0.51 12.03
N LYS A 236 4.81 0.26 12.52
CA LYS A 236 4.59 1.61 13.08
C LYS A 236 4.15 2.65 12.05
N VAL A 237 4.44 2.43 10.76
CA VAL A 237 3.96 3.31 9.68
C VAL A 237 2.43 3.24 9.59
N PHE A 238 1.87 2.04 9.75
CA PHE A 238 0.42 1.79 9.66
C PHE A 238 -0.30 1.89 11.00
N GLU A 239 0.42 2.12 12.10
CA GLU A 239 -0.19 2.41 13.39
C GLU A 239 -0.97 3.74 13.33
N LYS A 240 -2.27 3.65 13.59
CA LYS A 240 -3.13 4.82 13.72
C LYS A 240 -2.83 5.53 15.03
N GLU A 241 -2.07 6.62 14.94
CA GLU A 241 -2.21 7.70 15.91
C GLU A 241 -3.34 8.60 15.42
N ILE A 242 -4.50 8.55 16.04
CA ILE A 242 -5.61 9.45 15.71
C ILE A 242 -5.28 10.85 16.22
N LYS A 243 -4.41 11.59 15.52
CA LYS A 243 -4.16 13.01 15.80
C LYS A 243 -5.28 13.88 15.25
N ARG A 244 -6.54 13.60 15.64
CA ARG A 244 -7.65 14.52 15.34
C ARG A 244 -7.37 15.84 16.06
N THR A 245 -7.46 16.95 15.35
CA THR A 245 -7.51 18.24 16.02
C THR A 245 -8.95 18.46 16.47
N LEU A 246 -9.18 18.52 17.78
CA LEU A 246 -10.46 18.86 18.38
C LEU A 246 -10.39 20.30 18.88
N LEU A 247 -11.19 21.18 18.28
CA LEU A 247 -11.42 22.52 18.79
C LEU A 247 -12.59 22.48 19.78
N ILE A 248 -12.30 22.75 21.05
CA ILE A 248 -13.31 22.94 22.09
C ILE A 248 -13.49 24.43 22.27
N ILE A 249 -14.71 24.93 22.04
CA ILE A 249 -15.07 26.33 22.23
C ILE A 249 -15.93 26.41 23.49
N SER A 250 -15.54 27.28 24.41
CA SER A 250 -16.26 27.51 25.67
C SER A 250 -16.44 29.00 25.90
N SER A 251 -17.57 29.39 26.49
CA SER A 251 -17.81 30.74 27.02
C SER A 251 -17.24 30.93 28.43
N GLU A 252 -16.75 29.86 29.05
CA GLU A 252 -16.25 29.89 30.42
C GLU A 252 -14.79 30.35 30.47
N VAL A 253 -14.46 31.23 31.42
CA VAL A 253 -13.08 31.66 31.67
C VAL A 253 -12.30 30.54 32.35
N ILE A 254 -11.19 30.12 31.74
CA ILE A 254 -10.28 29.11 32.30
C ILE A 254 -9.25 29.83 33.19
N SER A 255 -9.23 29.50 34.48
CA SER A 255 -8.42 30.19 35.48
C SER A 255 -7.94 29.23 36.59
N LYS A 256 -7.17 29.72 37.57
CA LYS A 256 -6.83 28.91 38.76
C LYS A 256 -8.05 28.61 39.64
N GLU A 257 -9.00 29.53 39.67
CA GLU A 257 -10.29 29.38 40.34
C GLU A 257 -11.37 29.31 39.25
N MET A 258 -12.06 28.18 39.18
CA MET A 258 -12.97 27.85 38.08
C MET A 258 -14.34 27.48 38.61
N ALA A 259 -15.39 27.96 37.93
CA ALA A 259 -16.75 27.46 38.13
C ALA A 259 -16.89 26.01 37.61
N GLY A 260 -17.90 25.29 38.09
CA GLY A 260 -18.15 23.89 37.70
C GLY A 260 -18.16 23.63 36.17
N PRO A 261 -18.77 24.49 35.34
CA PRO A 261 -18.69 24.35 33.88
C PRO A 261 -17.28 24.48 33.32
N ALA A 262 -16.49 25.47 33.75
CA ALA A 262 -15.08 25.63 33.37
C ALA A 262 -14.23 24.40 33.74
N ILE A 263 -14.45 23.83 34.94
CA ILE A 263 -13.78 22.60 35.39
C ILE A 263 -14.08 21.43 34.44
N ARG A 264 -15.34 21.27 33.99
CA ARG A 264 -15.71 20.19 33.07
C ARG A 264 -15.05 20.33 31.72
N VAL A 265 -15.07 21.53 31.14
CA VAL A 265 -14.43 21.81 29.84
C VAL A 265 -12.93 21.55 29.91
N TRP A 266 -12.26 22.00 30.98
CA TRP A 266 -10.85 21.75 31.19
C TRP A 266 -10.52 20.25 31.29
N ASN A 267 -11.31 19.49 32.06
CA ASN A 267 -11.08 18.05 32.21
C ASN A 267 -11.36 17.28 30.92
N PHE A 268 -12.40 17.63 30.16
CA PHE A 268 -12.61 17.04 28.84
C PHE A 268 -11.44 17.32 27.91
N ALA A 269 -10.96 18.56 27.86
CA ALA A 269 -9.81 18.91 27.04
C ALA A 269 -8.57 18.10 27.44
N LYS A 270 -8.31 17.96 28.74
CA LYS A 270 -7.15 17.23 29.28
C LYS A 270 -7.19 15.73 28.95
N VAL A 271 -8.33 15.06 29.18
CA VAL A 271 -8.48 13.62 28.90
C VAL A 271 -8.38 13.36 27.40
N LEU A 272 -9.03 14.19 26.58
CA LEU A 272 -8.99 14.03 25.12
C LEU A 272 -7.60 14.31 24.55
N ALA A 273 -6.82 15.19 25.19
CA ALA A 273 -5.45 15.51 24.77
C ALA A 273 -4.47 14.32 24.86
N GLU A 274 -4.79 13.29 25.64
CA GLU A 274 -4.01 12.04 25.68
C GLU A 274 -4.11 11.24 24.38
N HIS A 275 -5.20 11.45 23.63
CA HIS A 275 -5.52 10.65 22.44
C HIS A 275 -5.49 11.46 21.15
N MET A 276 -5.63 12.78 21.22
CA MET A 276 -5.75 13.66 20.06
C MET A 276 -5.22 15.07 20.35
N ASN A 277 -5.06 15.89 19.31
CA ASN A 277 -4.59 17.27 19.49
C ASN A 277 -5.78 18.15 19.91
N VAL A 278 -5.78 18.71 21.12
CA VAL A 278 -6.91 19.53 21.60
C VAL A 278 -6.52 21.00 21.63
N ILE A 279 -7.33 21.82 20.98
CA ILE A 279 -7.27 23.28 21.06
C ILE A 279 -8.46 23.73 21.89
N LEU A 280 -8.21 24.39 23.02
CA LEU A 280 -9.26 24.99 23.85
C LEU A 280 -9.30 26.50 23.59
N ALA A 281 -10.38 26.97 22.99
CA ALA A 281 -10.67 28.39 22.81
C ALA A 281 -11.64 28.84 23.91
N ALA A 282 -11.16 29.71 24.80
CA ALA A 282 -11.92 30.27 25.91
C ALA A 282 -11.63 31.78 26.02
N PRO A 283 -12.52 32.58 26.63
CA PRO A 283 -12.30 34.01 26.82
C PRO A 283 -11.12 34.25 27.75
N ASN A 284 -10.35 35.30 27.48
CA ASN A 284 -9.42 35.85 28.46
C ASN A 284 -10.22 36.55 29.58
N LYS A 285 -9.60 36.65 30.77
CA LYS A 285 -10.15 37.42 31.89
C LYS A 285 -10.49 38.84 31.50
#